data_AF-A0AAW2GZR7-F1
#
_entry.id   AF-A0AAW2GZR7-F1
#
_cell.length_a   1.000
_cell.length_b   1.000
_cell.length_c   1.000
_cell.angle_alpha   90.00
_cell.angle_beta   90.00
_cell.angle_gamma   90.00
#
_symmetry.space_group_name_H-M   'P 1'
#
loop_
_entity.id
_entity.type
_entity.pdbx_description
1 polymer ?
#
loop_
_entity_poly.entity_id
_entity_poly.type
_entity_poly.pdbx_seq_one_letter_code
_entity_poly.pdbx_strand_id
1 'polypeptide(L)'
;MLLIQPTEEMSKQIQIELNENPATRDKDLEIIKEWLAKQPHLPKFNDDQRIMTFLRGCKFSLEKCKRKLDMYFTMRAVVPEFFSNRDITRPALQEITKLV
;
A
#
# COMPACT_ATOMS: atom_id res chain seq x y z
N MET A 1 -4.71 -22.28 -0.37
CA MET A 1 -5.79 -22.03 -1.35
C MET A 1 -5.37 -20.82 -2.18
N LEU A 2 -5.09 -20.99 -3.47
CA LEU A 2 -4.77 -19.84 -4.33
C LEU A 2 -6.07 -19.08 -4.59
N LEU A 3 -6.04 -17.76 -4.43
CA LEU A 3 -7.18 -16.93 -4.77
C LEU A 3 -7.47 -17.05 -6.27
N ILE A 4 -8.73 -17.27 -6.63
CA ILE A 4 -9.17 -17.30 -8.02
C ILE A 4 -9.00 -15.88 -8.59
N GLN A 5 -8.29 -15.76 -9.71
CA GLN A 5 -8.07 -14.48 -10.38
C GLN A 5 -9.37 -13.99 -11.04
N PRO A 6 -9.58 -12.66 -11.14
CA PRO A 6 -10.77 -12.11 -11.78
C PRO A 6 -10.84 -12.50 -13.27
N THR A 7 -12.05 -12.67 -13.79
CA THR A 7 -12.28 -12.83 -15.23
C THR A 7 -11.92 -11.55 -16.00
N GLU A 8 -11.93 -11.59 -17.33
CA GLU A 8 -11.68 -10.39 -18.13
C GLU A 8 -12.73 -9.30 -17.89
N GLU A 9 -14.01 -9.67 -17.76
CA GLU A 9 -15.10 -8.73 -17.48
C GLU A 9 -14.92 -8.08 -16.12
N MET A 10 -14.60 -8.88 -15.10
CA MET A 10 -14.30 -8.37 -13.75
C MET A 10 -13.08 -7.44 -13.78
N SER A 11 -12.04 -7.78 -14.53
CA SER A 11 -10.82 -6.97 -14.64
C SER A 11 -11.07 -5.62 -15.32
N LYS A 12 -11.94 -5.57 -16.33
CA LYS A 12 -12.38 -4.31 -16.97
C LYS A 12 -13.19 -3.46 -15.99
N GLN A 13 -14.11 -4.07 -15.26
CA GLN A 13 -14.89 -3.38 -14.23
C GLN A 13 -14.01 -2.79 -13.13
N ILE A 14 -13.05 -3.57 -12.63
CA ILE A 14 -12.06 -3.11 -11.63
C ILE A 14 -11.27 -1.91 -12.15
N GLN A 15 -10.79 -1.95 -13.39
CA GLN A 15 -10.04 -0.82 -13.98
C GLN A 15 -10.86 0.46 -14.01
N ILE A 16 -12.14 0.37 -14.39
CA ILE A 16 -13.08 1.50 -14.39
C ILE A 16 -13.28 2.02 -12.96
N GLU A 17 -13.54 1.15 -11.99
CA GLU A 17 -13.80 1.56 -10.60
C GLU A 17 -12.59 2.21 -9.90
N LEU A 18 -11.39 1.79 -10.28
CA LEU A 18 -10.12 2.31 -9.78
C LEU A 18 -9.63 3.54 -10.56
N ASN A 19 -10.28 3.92 -11.67
CA ASN A 19 -9.75 4.89 -12.63
C ASN A 19 -8.33 4.54 -13.12
N GLU A 20 -8.03 3.24 -13.26
CA GLU A 20 -6.73 2.77 -13.74
C GLU A 20 -6.70 2.84 -15.27
N ASN A 21 -5.88 3.74 -15.83
CA ASN A 21 -5.63 3.79 -17.26
C ASN A 21 -4.26 3.16 -17.58
N PRO A 22 -4.20 2.04 -18.34
CA PRO A 22 -2.95 1.39 -18.71
C PRO A 22 -1.95 2.31 -19.42
N ALA A 23 -2.41 3.36 -20.11
CA ALA A 23 -1.54 4.31 -20.80
C ALA A 23 -0.90 5.35 -19.87
N THR A 24 -1.45 5.59 -18.67
CA THR A 24 -0.95 6.62 -17.73
C THR A 24 -0.42 6.05 -16.42
N ARG A 25 -0.81 4.82 -16.04
CA ARG A 25 -0.47 4.24 -14.73
C ARG A 25 1.03 4.21 -14.44
N ASP A 26 1.86 3.97 -15.45
CA ASP A 26 3.31 3.87 -15.28
C ASP A 26 3.91 5.27 -15.10
N LYS A 27 3.33 6.29 -15.75
CA LYS A 27 3.68 7.69 -15.51
C LYS A 27 3.30 8.13 -14.09
N ASP A 28 2.11 7.75 -13.63
CA ASP A 28 1.65 8.07 -12.27
C ASP A 28 2.56 7.41 -11.21
N LEU A 29 3.04 6.20 -11.48
CA LEU A 29 4.02 5.50 -10.65
C LEU A 29 5.35 6.27 -10.57
N GLU A 30 5.89 6.72 -11.70
CA GLU A 30 7.12 7.51 -11.72
C GLU A 30 6.96 8.85 -10.99
N ILE A 31 5.81 9.53 -11.14
CA ILE A 31 5.52 10.76 -10.39
C ILE A 31 5.58 10.53 -8.87
N ILE A 32 5.04 9.41 -8.39
CA ILE A 32 5.10 9.07 -6.95
C ILE A 32 6.52 8.72 -6.52
N LYS A 33 7.31 8.01 -7.34
CA LYS A 33 8.72 7.71 -7.03
C LYS A 33 9.55 8.97 -6.93
N GLU A 34 9.42 9.88 -7.89
CA GLU A 34 10.09 11.17 -7.84
C GLU A 34 9.69 11.99 -6.61
N TRP A 35 8.40 11.98 -6.25
CA TRP A 35 7.93 12.66 -5.06
C TRP A 35 8.52 12.05 -3.78
N LEU A 36 8.53 10.72 -3.65
CA LEU A 36 9.13 10.00 -2.51
C LEU A 36 10.62 10.32 -2.36
N ALA A 37 11.36 10.37 -3.48
CA ALA A 37 12.79 10.70 -3.47
C ALA A 37 13.07 12.14 -2.95
N LYS A 38 12.08 13.04 -3.06
CA LYS A 38 12.16 14.42 -2.56
C LYS A 38 11.73 14.57 -1.11
N GLN A 39 11.25 13.52 -0.43
CA GLN A 39 10.81 13.57 0.97
C GLN A 39 11.91 13.06 1.91
N PRO A 40 12.70 13.94 2.57
CA PRO A 40 13.83 13.51 3.40
C PRO A 40 13.41 12.83 4.72
N HIS A 41 12.19 13.06 5.20
CA HIS A 41 11.65 12.44 6.41
C HIS A 41 11.10 11.03 6.17
N LEU A 42 10.90 10.63 4.91
CA LEU A 42 10.41 9.31 4.55
C LEU A 42 11.58 8.35 4.30
N PRO A 43 11.41 7.04 4.57
CA PRO A 43 12.42 6.06 4.27
C PRO A 43 12.61 5.93 2.75
N LYS A 44 13.81 5.53 2.32
CA LYS A 44 14.07 5.17 0.92
C LYS A 44 13.17 3.99 0.54
N PHE A 45 12.24 4.24 -0.37
CA PHE A 45 11.24 3.26 -0.80
C PHE A 45 11.20 3.20 -2.33
N ASN A 46 11.60 2.05 -2.87
CA ASN A 46 11.67 1.81 -4.31
C ASN A 46 11.11 0.42 -4.62
N ASP A 47 9.80 0.27 -4.43
CA ASP A 47 9.06 -0.96 -4.71
C ASP A 47 7.86 -0.61 -5.59
N ASP A 48 8.05 -0.76 -6.90
CA ASP A 48 7.06 -0.41 -7.92
C ASP A 48 5.72 -1.14 -7.70
N GLN A 49 5.76 -2.40 -7.29
CA GLN A 49 4.54 -3.19 -7.07
C GLN A 49 3.74 -2.67 -5.87
N ARG A 50 4.42 -2.30 -4.78
CA ARG A 50 3.75 -1.68 -3.63
C ARG A 50 3.25 -0.29 -3.96
N ILE A 51 4.04 0.54 -4.65
CA ILE A 51 3.62 1.89 -5.07
C ILE A 51 2.36 1.79 -5.95
N MET A 52 2.32 0.85 -6.89
CA MET A 52 1.14 0.58 -7.71
C MET A 52 -0.07 0.17 -6.86
N THR A 53 0.14 -0.64 -5.82
CA THR A 53 -0.92 -1.01 -4.87
C THR A 53 -1.46 0.22 -4.13
N PHE A 54 -0.61 1.17 -3.72
CA PHE A 54 -1.06 2.43 -3.12
C PHE A 54 -1.85 3.29 -4.10
N LEU A 55 -1.40 3.40 -5.36
CA LEU A 55 -2.12 4.11 -6.42
C LEU A 55 -3.51 3.54 -6.66
N ARG A 56 -3.63 2.21 -6.80
CA ARG A 56 -4.92 1.51 -6.90
C ARG A 56 -5.81 1.77 -5.69
N GLY A 57 -5.25 1.64 -4.48
CA GLY A 57 -5.96 1.94 -3.24
C GLY A 57 -6.36 3.42 -3.05
N CYS A 58 -5.88 4.31 -3.92
CA CYS A 58 -6.22 5.73 -3.98
C CYS A 58 -6.98 6.11 -5.25
N LYS A 59 -7.43 5.13 -6.05
CA LYS A 59 -8.09 5.31 -7.34
C LYS A 59 -7.31 6.23 -8.30
N PHE A 60 -5.99 6.04 -8.34
CA PHE A 60 -5.03 6.84 -9.12
C PHE A 60 -5.04 8.35 -8.81
N SER A 61 -5.61 8.77 -7.68
CA SER A 61 -5.46 10.14 -7.19
C SER A 61 -4.08 10.33 -6.56
N LEU A 62 -3.18 11.03 -7.26
CA LEU A 62 -1.82 11.28 -6.82
C LEU A 62 -1.77 11.96 -5.45
N GLU A 63 -2.59 12.98 -5.21
CA GLU A 63 -2.64 13.71 -3.94
C GLU A 63 -3.08 12.81 -2.77
N LYS A 64 -4.08 11.95 -2.98
CA LYS A 64 -4.48 10.96 -1.97
C LYS A 64 -3.38 9.94 -1.72
N CYS A 65 -2.70 9.50 -2.79
CA CYS A 65 -1.59 8.54 -2.70
C CYS A 65 -0.43 9.10 -1.87
N LYS A 66 0.02 10.32 -2.16
CA LYS A 66 1.07 11.03 -1.40
C LYS A 66 0.73 11.11 0.09
N ARG A 67 -0.47 11.60 0.43
CA ARG A 67 -0.95 11.69 1.83
C ARG A 67 -1.00 10.33 2.51
N LYS A 68 -1.44 9.28 1.80
CA LYS A 68 -1.54 7.92 2.34
C LYS A 68 -0.16 7.32 2.59
N LEU A 69 0.78 7.50 1.67
CA LEU A 69 2.17 7.05 1.81
C LEU A 69 2.88 7.74 2.97
N ASP A 70 2.74 9.07 3.08
CA ASP A 70 3.30 9.84 4.18
C ASP A 70 2.80 9.32 5.54
N MET A 71 1.47 9.22 5.69
CA MET A 71 0.86 8.68 6.90
C MET A 71 1.25 7.22 7.17
N TYR A 72 1.36 6.39 6.13
CA TYR A 72 1.75 4.98 6.25
C TYR A 72 3.12 4.83 6.90
N PHE A 73 4.11 5.62 6.49
CA PHE A 73 5.45 5.58 7.06
C PHE A 73 5.51 6.27 8.42
N THR A 74 4.88 7.44 8.56
CA THR A 74 4.84 8.19 9.81
C THR A 74 4.25 7.37 10.95
N MET A 75 3.10 6.73 10.75
CA MET A 75 2.46 5.91 11.80
C MET A 75 3.32 4.72 12.22
N ARG A 76 4.08 4.11 11.30
CA ARG A 76 4.97 2.99 11.63
C ARG A 76 6.19 3.42 12.44
N ALA A 77 6.65 4.65 12.23
CA ALA A 77 7.75 5.23 12.98
C ALA A 77 7.29 5.71 14.37
N VAL A 78 6.14 6.38 14.45
CA VAL A 78 5.63 7.01 15.68
C VAL A 78 4.99 6.00 16.63
N VAL A 79 4.43 4.91 16.11
CA VAL A 79 3.67 3.92 16.88
C VAL A 79 4.30 2.52 16.78
N PRO A 80 5.58 2.35 17.20
CA PRO A 80 6.30 1.10 17.04
C PRO A 80 5.70 -0.05 17.85
N GLU A 81 4.96 0.23 18.93
CA GLU A 81 4.27 -0.78 19.74
C GLU A 81 3.20 -1.56 18.96
N PHE A 82 2.61 -0.94 17.93
CA PHE A 82 1.66 -1.61 17.04
C PHE A 82 2.33 -2.22 15.81
N PHE A 83 3.37 -1.58 15.28
CA PHE A 83 3.92 -1.95 13.96
C PHE A 83 5.25 -2.73 14.00
N SER A 84 5.96 -2.71 15.13
CA SER A 84 7.27 -3.37 15.36
C SER A 84 7.17 -4.47 16.42
N ASN A 85 8.21 -5.32 16.52
CA ASN A 85 8.31 -6.39 17.54
C ASN A 85 7.08 -7.30 17.65
N ARG A 86 6.46 -7.59 16.49
CA ARG A 86 5.31 -8.50 16.37
C ARG A 86 5.78 -9.94 16.51
N ASP A 87 5.82 -10.40 17.76
CA ASP A 87 6.19 -11.76 18.12
C ASP A 87 4.97 -12.52 18.67
N ILE A 88 4.46 -13.44 17.84
CA ILE A 88 3.30 -14.28 18.15
C ILE A 88 3.54 -15.25 19.32
N THR A 89 4.79 -15.47 19.72
CA THR A 89 5.14 -16.36 20.83
C THR A 89 5.04 -15.68 22.19
N ARG A 90 4.84 -14.35 22.21
CA ARG A 90 4.64 -13.61 23.46
C ARG A 90 3.37 -14.10 24.17
N PRO A 91 3.42 -14.35 25.50
CA PRO A 91 2.27 -14.87 26.24
C PRO A 91 0.97 -14.08 26.01
N ALA A 92 1.07 -12.74 25.97
CA ALA A 92 -0.07 -11.86 25.74
C ALA A 92 -0.76 -12.06 24.37
N LEU A 93 0.00 -12.41 23.32
CA LEU A 93 -0.56 -12.66 21.98
C LEU A 93 -1.00 -14.13 21.83
N GLN A 94 -0.34 -15.07 22.51
CA GLN A 94 -0.75 -16.48 22.53
C GLN A 94 -2.15 -16.67 23.12
N GLU A 95 -2.51 -15.92 24.16
CA GLU A 95 -3.87 -15.96 24.71
C GLU A 95 -4.91 -15.45 23.70
N ILE A 96 -4.58 -14.44 22.88
CA ILE A 96 -5.47 -13.93 21.84
C ILE A 96 -5.65 -14.97 20.72
N THR A 97 -4.59 -15.66 20.31
CA THR A 97 -4.69 -16.68 19.25
C THR A 97 -5.54 -17.89 19.62
N LYS A 98 -5.81 -18.15 20.91
CA LYS A 98 -6.71 -19.22 21.35
C LYS A 98 -8.20 -18.86 21.16
N LEU A 99 -8.52 -17.58 20.88
CA LEU A 99 -9.89 -17.09 20.72
C LEU A 99 -10.41 -17.16 19.28
N VAL A 100 -9.57 -17.56 18.32
CA VAL A 100 -9.87 -17.57 16.88
C VAL A 100 -9.78 -18.98 16.31
#